data_AF-A0A913Y947-F1
#
_entry.id   AF-A0A913Y947-F1
#
_cell.length_a   1.000
_cell.length_b   1.000
_cell.length_c   1.000
_cell.angle_alpha   90.00
_cell.angle_beta   90.00
_cell.angle_gamma   90.00
#
_symmetry.space_group_name_H-M   'P 1'
#
loop_
_entity.id
_entity.type
_entity.pdbx_description
1 polymer ?
#
loop_
_entity_poly.entity_id
_entity_poly.type
_entity_poly.pdbx_seq_one_letter_code
_entity_poly.pdbx_strand_id
1 'polypeptide(L)'
;MNRQNGVSQSSLKTPRLGVAPTPGPTNADLTSIFECPVCFDFVLPPILQCSSGHLVCSNCRPKLTCCPTCRGPLGSIRNLAMEKVASTVTFPCKYVTSGCEVSLPHTEKTEHEESCEFRPYSCPCPGASCKWQGSLEAVMPHLMHTHKSITTLQGEDIVFLATDINLPGAVDWVMMQSCFGHHFMLVLEKQEKFEGHQQFYAIVQLIGTRKQAESFIYRLELNGSRRRLAWEATPRSIHEGIASAILNSDCLVFDANIAHLFADNGNLGINVTISMTMDTR
;
A
#
# COMPACT_ATOMS: atom_id res chain seq x y z
N MET A 1 -43.64 76.59 -49.99
CA MET A 1 -43.49 75.43 -50.90
C MET A 1 -42.01 75.30 -51.21
N ASN A 2 -41.24 74.27 -50.91
CA ASN A 2 -41.48 72.91 -50.44
C ASN A 2 -40.32 72.49 -49.51
N ARG A 3 -40.64 71.82 -48.40
CA ARG A 3 -39.69 71.12 -47.53
C ARG A 3 -39.43 69.72 -48.11
N GLN A 4 -38.17 69.30 -48.09
CA GLN A 4 -37.70 67.99 -48.54
C GLN A 4 -38.16 66.87 -47.58
N ASN A 5 -38.77 65.82 -48.11
CA ASN A 5 -39.09 64.57 -47.41
C ASN A 5 -37.92 63.59 -47.55
N GLY A 6 -37.25 63.26 -46.43
CA GLY A 6 -36.31 62.16 -46.33
C GLY A 6 -37.05 60.86 -45.99
N VAL A 7 -37.00 59.88 -46.88
CA VAL A 7 -37.55 58.53 -46.70
C VAL A 7 -36.56 57.69 -45.88
N SER A 8 -37.04 57.15 -44.75
CA SER A 8 -36.29 56.30 -43.83
C SER A 8 -36.26 54.85 -44.35
N GLN A 9 -35.08 54.28 -44.57
CA GLN A 9 -34.92 52.85 -44.90
C GLN A 9 -35.04 51.99 -43.63
N SER A 10 -35.99 51.06 -43.63
CA SER A 10 -36.19 50.05 -42.59
C SER A 10 -35.28 48.84 -42.82
N SER A 11 -34.24 48.68 -42.00
CA SER A 11 -33.44 47.46 -41.96
C SER A 11 -34.14 46.37 -41.16
N LEU A 12 -34.54 45.29 -41.84
CA LEU A 12 -35.01 44.05 -41.23
C LEU A 12 -33.91 43.43 -40.36
N LYS A 13 -34.13 43.30 -39.06
CA LYS A 13 -33.27 42.54 -38.13
C LYS A 13 -33.67 41.07 -38.19
N THR A 14 -32.77 40.22 -38.64
CA THR A 14 -32.87 38.76 -38.49
C THR A 14 -32.72 38.37 -37.01
N PRO A 15 -33.49 37.40 -36.48
CA PRO A 15 -33.32 36.95 -35.11
C PRO A 15 -32.05 36.10 -35.00
N ARG A 16 -31.17 36.44 -34.05
CA ARG A 16 -30.06 35.56 -33.65
C ARG A 16 -30.65 34.31 -33.00
N LEU A 17 -30.44 33.15 -33.62
CA LEU A 17 -30.62 31.85 -32.98
C LEU A 17 -29.70 31.77 -31.76
N GLY A 18 -30.29 31.61 -30.57
CA GLY A 18 -29.55 31.38 -29.33
C GLY A 18 -28.85 30.03 -29.40
N VAL A 19 -27.52 30.04 -29.32
CA VAL A 19 -26.72 28.82 -29.16
C VAL A 19 -26.94 28.34 -27.72
N ALA A 20 -27.47 27.13 -27.55
CA ALA A 20 -27.58 26.49 -26.25
C ALA A 20 -26.17 26.31 -25.64
N PRO A 21 -25.97 26.53 -24.33
CA PRO A 21 -24.67 26.31 -23.71
C PRO A 21 -24.31 24.82 -23.84
N THR A 22 -23.21 24.55 -24.54
CA THR A 22 -22.60 23.22 -24.55
C THR A 22 -22.19 22.86 -23.12
N PRO A 23 -22.46 21.63 -22.64
CA PRO A 23 -21.96 21.21 -21.33
C PRO A 23 -20.43 21.36 -21.32
N GLY A 24 -19.90 21.98 -20.27
CA GLY A 24 -18.46 22.14 -20.08
C GLY A 24 -17.76 20.78 -19.94
N PRO A 25 -16.42 20.73 -20.05
CA PRO A 25 -15.67 19.49 -19.89
C PRO A 25 -15.96 18.86 -18.54
N THR A 26 -16.22 17.55 -18.54
CA THR A 26 -16.41 16.78 -17.31
C THR A 26 -15.07 16.55 -16.62
N ASN A 27 -15.11 16.17 -15.34
CA ASN A 27 -13.90 15.83 -14.59
C ASN A 27 -13.11 14.68 -15.26
N ALA A 28 -13.82 13.70 -15.83
CA ALA A 28 -13.22 12.62 -16.60
C ALA A 28 -12.42 13.15 -17.80
N ASP A 29 -13.00 14.09 -18.56
CA ASP A 29 -12.32 14.72 -19.71
C ASP A 29 -11.03 15.43 -19.26
N LEU A 30 -11.07 16.12 -18.12
CA LEU A 30 -9.91 16.82 -17.57
C LEU A 30 -8.84 15.85 -17.05
N THR A 31 -9.21 14.77 -16.36
CA THR A 31 -8.25 13.79 -15.83
C THR A 31 -7.47 13.06 -16.93
N SER A 32 -8.08 12.82 -18.09
CA SER A 32 -7.43 12.14 -19.23
C SER A 32 -6.20 12.90 -19.76
N ILE A 33 -6.18 14.23 -19.61
CA ILE A 33 -5.05 15.09 -20.04
C ILE A 33 -3.81 14.83 -19.19
N PHE A 34 -3.98 14.27 -17.99
CA PHE A 34 -2.91 13.94 -17.06
C PHE A 34 -2.42 12.50 -17.20
N GLU A 35 -2.83 11.73 -18.21
CA GLU A 35 -2.36 10.34 -18.32
C GLU A 35 -0.91 10.25 -18.85
N CYS A 36 -0.08 9.46 -18.18
CA CYS A 36 1.29 9.21 -18.60
C CYS A 36 1.30 8.20 -19.77
N PRO A 37 1.88 8.53 -20.94
CA PRO A 37 1.86 7.64 -22.12
C PRO A 37 2.72 6.37 -21.99
N VAL A 38 3.38 6.17 -20.84
CA VAL A 38 4.30 5.04 -20.60
C VAL A 38 3.72 4.04 -19.62
N CYS A 39 3.21 4.52 -18.49
CA CYS A 39 2.66 3.66 -17.43
C CYS A 39 1.14 3.71 -17.33
N PHE A 40 0.48 4.58 -18.11
CA PHE A 40 -0.97 4.80 -18.08
C PHE A 40 -1.51 5.20 -16.68
N ASP A 41 -0.62 5.76 -15.85
CA ASP A 41 -0.97 6.33 -14.54
C ASP A 41 -0.97 7.87 -14.64
N PHE A 42 -1.59 8.53 -13.68
CA PHE A 42 -1.72 9.99 -13.70
C PHE A 42 -0.37 10.68 -13.42
N VAL A 43 -0.07 11.69 -14.22
CA VAL A 43 1.04 12.64 -14.07
C VAL A 43 0.63 13.66 -13.01
N LEU A 44 0.94 13.33 -11.76
CA LEU A 44 0.70 14.22 -10.61
C LEU A 44 1.90 15.16 -10.37
N PRO A 45 1.71 16.30 -9.68
CA PRO A 45 2.81 17.20 -9.31
C PRO A 45 3.97 16.48 -8.59
N PRO A 46 5.23 16.76 -8.95
CA PRO A 46 5.69 17.72 -9.97
C PRO A 46 5.47 17.22 -11.40
N ILE A 47 4.72 18.01 -12.20
CA ILE A 47 4.33 17.63 -13.56
C ILE A 47 5.46 18.01 -14.52
N LEU A 48 6.01 17.03 -15.24
CA LEU A 48 7.10 17.24 -16.18
C LEU A 48 6.58 17.21 -17.62
N GLN A 49 7.15 18.07 -18.47
CA GLN A 49 6.84 18.14 -19.89
C GLN A 49 8.12 18.13 -20.75
N CYS A 50 8.00 17.67 -22.00
CA CYS A 50 9.02 17.92 -23.01
C CYS A 50 8.90 19.34 -23.60
N SER A 51 9.85 19.76 -24.44
CA SER A 51 9.81 21.09 -25.09
C SER A 51 8.58 21.32 -25.99
N SER A 52 7.86 20.26 -26.37
CA SER A 52 6.62 20.32 -27.16
C SER A 52 5.35 20.25 -26.29
N GLY A 53 5.45 20.19 -24.96
CA GLY A 53 4.29 20.21 -24.06
C GLY A 53 3.73 18.86 -23.64
N HIS A 54 4.29 17.73 -24.10
CA HIS A 54 3.80 16.39 -23.70
C HIS A 54 4.22 16.02 -22.29
N LEU A 55 3.27 15.53 -21.49
CA LEU A 55 3.47 15.20 -20.09
C LEU A 55 4.07 13.80 -19.90
N VAL A 56 4.92 13.65 -18.88
CA VAL A 56 5.47 12.36 -18.43
C VAL A 56 5.56 12.37 -16.90
N CYS A 57 5.18 11.27 -16.24
CA CYS A 57 5.25 11.18 -14.79
C CYS A 57 6.71 11.11 -14.28
N SER A 58 6.91 11.52 -13.02
CA SER A 58 8.23 11.54 -12.39
C SER A 58 8.89 10.15 -12.32
N ASN A 59 8.10 9.07 -12.26
CA ASN A 59 8.58 7.69 -12.22
C ASN A 59 9.10 7.18 -13.58
N CYS A 60 8.49 7.63 -14.68
CA CYS A 60 8.89 7.23 -16.03
C CYS A 60 10.00 8.13 -16.59
N ARG A 61 10.01 9.42 -16.21
CA ARG A 61 11.02 10.39 -16.65
C ARG A 61 12.47 9.86 -16.64
N PRO A 62 13.01 9.31 -15.54
CA PRO A 62 14.42 8.92 -15.47
C PRO A 62 14.74 7.71 -16.36
N LYS A 63 13.73 6.95 -16.80
CA LYS A 63 13.88 5.77 -17.65
C LYS A 63 13.89 6.10 -19.14
N LEU A 64 13.72 7.37 -19.50
CA LEU A 64 13.54 7.84 -20.87
C LEU A 64 14.64 8.81 -21.30
N THR A 65 15.11 8.64 -22.52
CA THR A 65 16.08 9.53 -23.18
C THR A 65 15.41 10.56 -24.09
N CYS A 66 14.23 10.25 -24.64
CA CYS A 66 13.46 11.13 -25.52
C CYS A 66 11.94 11.02 -25.28
N CYS A 67 11.16 11.93 -25.86
CA CYS A 67 9.71 12.01 -25.65
C CYS A 67 9.01 10.79 -26.26
N PRO A 68 8.22 10.02 -25.47
CA PRO A 68 7.51 8.88 -26.01
C PRO A 68 6.46 9.31 -27.06
N THR A 69 5.95 10.54 -26.96
CA THR A 69 4.94 11.07 -27.88
C THR A 69 5.54 11.73 -29.13
N CYS A 70 6.48 12.68 -28.97
CA CYS A 70 7.03 13.44 -30.12
C CYS A 70 8.48 13.12 -30.48
N ARG A 71 9.15 12.24 -29.74
CA ARG A 71 10.58 11.87 -29.89
C ARG A 71 11.57 13.03 -29.70
N GLY A 72 11.10 14.21 -29.29
CA GLY A 72 11.93 15.37 -28.96
C GLY A 72 12.67 15.24 -27.62
N PRO A 73 13.53 16.22 -27.30
CA PRO A 73 14.26 16.25 -26.03
C PRO A 73 13.28 16.39 -24.85
N LEU A 74 13.42 15.52 -23.83
CA LEU A 74 12.52 15.54 -22.68
C LEU A 74 12.81 16.67 -21.68
N GLY A 75 14.07 17.13 -21.59
CA GLY A 75 14.49 18.13 -20.61
C GLY A 75 14.08 17.78 -19.17
N SER A 76 14.14 18.74 -18.26
CA SER A 76 13.51 18.64 -16.93
C SER A 76 12.62 19.85 -16.72
N ILE A 77 11.68 20.05 -17.64
CA ILE A 77 10.81 21.23 -17.66
C ILE A 77 9.58 20.92 -16.81
N ARG A 78 9.41 21.64 -15.71
CA ARG A 78 8.21 21.56 -14.88
C ARG A 78 7.08 22.39 -15.47
N ASN A 79 5.87 21.82 -15.54
CA ASN A 79 4.68 22.52 -16.01
C ASN A 79 3.86 23.07 -14.84
N LEU A 80 4.26 24.23 -14.32
CA LEU A 80 3.58 24.89 -13.19
C LEU A 80 2.11 25.23 -13.48
N ALA A 81 1.76 25.48 -14.74
CA ALA A 81 0.38 25.74 -15.13
C ALA A 81 -0.48 24.47 -14.97
N MET A 82 0.02 23.33 -15.46
CA MET A 82 -0.67 22.05 -15.28
C MET A 82 -0.71 21.60 -13.82
N GLU A 83 0.29 21.94 -13.00
CA GLU A 83 0.23 21.71 -11.55
C GLU A 83 -0.96 22.47 -10.92
N LYS A 84 -1.21 23.73 -11.32
CA LYS A 84 -2.38 24.50 -10.87
C LYS A 84 -3.71 23.95 -11.39
N VAL A 85 -3.73 23.38 -12.59
CA VAL A 85 -4.93 22.70 -13.11
C VAL A 85 -5.19 21.43 -12.32
N ALA A 86 -4.15 20.62 -12.06
CA ALA A 86 -4.26 19.41 -11.26
C ALA A 86 -4.82 19.66 -9.85
N SER A 87 -4.54 20.82 -9.23
CA SER A 87 -5.11 21.16 -7.91
C SER A 87 -6.61 21.46 -7.93
N THR A 88 -7.21 21.63 -9.12
CA THR A 88 -8.66 21.84 -9.30
C THR A 88 -9.42 20.60 -9.77
N VAL A 89 -8.70 19.51 -10.02
CA VAL A 89 -9.20 18.26 -10.57
C VAL A 89 -9.09 17.17 -9.52
N THR A 90 -10.04 16.25 -9.49
CA THR A 90 -9.93 15.04 -8.66
C THR A 90 -9.61 13.85 -9.53
N PHE A 91 -8.73 12.99 -9.07
CA PHE A 91 -8.24 11.82 -9.80
C PHE A 91 -8.86 10.57 -9.19
N PRO A 92 -9.36 9.62 -10.00
CA PRO A 92 -9.85 8.35 -9.50
C PRO A 92 -8.71 7.55 -8.86
N CYS A 93 -9.03 6.75 -7.84
CA CYS A 93 -8.10 5.80 -7.24
C CYS A 93 -7.53 4.84 -8.29
N LYS A 94 -6.23 4.49 -8.21
CA LYS A 94 -5.64 3.50 -9.15
C LYS A 94 -6.29 2.11 -9.07
N TYR A 95 -7.00 1.82 -7.99
CA TYR A 95 -7.74 0.57 -7.78
C TYR A 95 -9.20 0.64 -8.25
N VAL A 96 -9.54 1.57 -9.14
CA VAL A 96 -10.89 1.66 -9.74
C VAL A 96 -11.29 0.37 -10.45
N THR A 97 -10.35 -0.33 -11.08
CA THR A 97 -10.58 -1.63 -11.72
C THR A 97 -10.83 -2.76 -10.71
N SER A 98 -10.43 -2.58 -9.45
CA SER A 98 -10.70 -3.49 -8.34
C SER A 98 -11.98 -3.13 -7.58
N GLY A 99 -12.65 -2.03 -7.92
CA GLY A 99 -13.92 -1.61 -7.33
C GLY A 99 -13.88 -0.30 -6.52
N CYS A 100 -12.74 0.38 -6.43
CA CYS A 100 -12.69 1.67 -5.72
C CYS A 100 -13.30 2.81 -6.54
N GLU A 101 -14.44 3.34 -6.10
CA GLU A 101 -15.14 4.45 -6.78
C GLU A 101 -14.67 5.85 -6.33
N VAL A 102 -13.72 5.91 -5.39
CA VAL A 102 -13.26 7.16 -4.79
C VAL A 102 -12.41 7.98 -5.77
N SER A 103 -12.71 9.28 -5.87
CA SER A 103 -11.92 10.27 -6.62
C SER A 103 -11.50 11.41 -5.70
N LEU A 104 -10.21 11.74 -5.69
CA LEU A 104 -9.59 12.63 -4.69
C LEU A 104 -8.66 13.66 -5.33
N PRO A 105 -8.40 14.80 -4.68
CA PRO A 105 -7.31 15.70 -5.06
C PRO A 105 -5.96 14.96 -5.07
N HIS A 106 -5.02 15.43 -5.91
CA HIS A 106 -3.69 14.80 -6.01
C HIS A 106 -2.91 14.78 -4.68
N THR A 107 -3.23 15.67 -3.74
CA THR A 107 -2.59 15.77 -2.42
C THR A 107 -2.99 14.63 -1.48
N GLU A 108 -4.21 14.09 -1.65
CA GLU A 108 -4.78 13.06 -0.77
C GLU A 108 -4.75 11.66 -1.41
N LYS A 109 -4.57 11.60 -2.74
CA LYS A 109 -4.59 10.35 -3.51
C LYS A 109 -3.59 9.31 -3.00
N THR A 110 -2.35 9.71 -2.69
CA THR A 110 -1.32 8.75 -2.21
C THR A 110 -1.71 8.12 -0.88
N GLU A 111 -2.16 8.91 0.08
CA GLU A 111 -2.57 8.44 1.41
C GLU A 111 -3.77 7.48 1.32
N HIS A 112 -4.76 7.82 0.49
CA HIS A 112 -5.88 6.93 0.22
C HIS A 112 -5.41 5.62 -0.42
N GLU A 113 -4.55 5.66 -1.44
CA GLU A 113 -4.10 4.45 -2.13
C GLU A 113 -3.25 3.52 -1.24
N GLU A 114 -2.54 4.06 -0.24
CA GLU A 114 -1.81 3.23 0.73
C GLU A 114 -2.76 2.45 1.65
N SER A 115 -3.94 2.99 1.93
CA SER A 115 -4.94 2.45 2.86
C SER A 115 -6.23 1.96 2.18
N CYS A 116 -6.28 1.93 0.85
CA CYS A 116 -7.48 1.61 0.08
C CYS A 116 -7.86 0.13 0.24
N GLU A 117 -9.10 -0.15 0.64
CA GLU A 117 -9.60 -1.52 0.85
C GLU A 117 -9.56 -2.39 -0.42
N PHE A 118 -9.59 -1.77 -1.60
CA PHE A 118 -9.51 -2.45 -2.90
C PHE A 118 -8.07 -2.69 -3.38
N ARG A 119 -7.07 -2.26 -2.60
CA ARG A 119 -5.66 -2.51 -2.91
C ARG A 119 -5.38 -4.02 -2.89
N PRO A 120 -4.77 -4.58 -3.95
CA PRO A 120 -4.32 -5.96 -3.96
C PRO A 120 -3.32 -6.24 -2.84
N TYR A 121 -3.41 -7.43 -2.25
CA TYR A 121 -2.49 -7.89 -1.23
C TYR A 121 -1.17 -8.31 -1.89
N SER A 122 -0.06 -7.81 -1.36
CA SER A 122 1.27 -8.34 -1.67
C SER A 122 1.51 -9.64 -0.91
N CYS A 123 2.48 -10.45 -1.37
CA CYS A 123 2.94 -11.61 -0.60
C CYS A 123 3.32 -11.19 0.84
N PRO A 124 2.75 -11.81 1.88
CA PRO A 124 3.01 -11.44 3.27
C PRO A 124 4.28 -12.06 3.86
N CYS A 125 5.03 -12.86 3.08
CA CYS A 125 6.25 -13.52 3.56
C CYS A 125 7.39 -12.50 3.70
N PRO A 126 8.00 -12.34 4.89
CA PRO A 126 9.17 -11.49 5.09
C PRO A 126 10.38 -12.03 4.32
N GLY A 127 11.34 -11.15 4.01
CA GLY A 127 12.61 -11.49 3.38
C GLY A 127 12.54 -12.03 1.94
N ALA A 128 11.36 -12.35 1.42
CA ALA A 128 11.21 -12.91 0.09
C ALA A 128 11.21 -11.82 -0.99
N SER A 129 12.01 -12.00 -2.04
CA SER A 129 11.94 -11.21 -3.29
C SER A 129 10.65 -11.47 -4.10
N CYS A 130 9.62 -11.98 -3.44
CA CYS A 130 8.34 -12.35 -4.02
C CYS A 130 7.55 -11.10 -4.39
N LYS A 131 7.31 -10.91 -5.70
CA LYS A 131 6.54 -9.78 -6.24
C LYS A 131 5.08 -10.12 -6.50
N TRP A 132 4.59 -11.23 -5.92
CA TRP A 132 3.22 -11.65 -6.11
C TRP A 132 2.25 -10.64 -5.50
N GLN A 133 1.16 -10.37 -6.22
CA GLN A 133 0.03 -9.57 -5.78
C GLN A 133 -1.28 -10.25 -6.19
N GLY A 134 -2.32 -10.14 -5.37
CA GLY A 134 -3.61 -10.74 -5.67
C GLY A 134 -4.72 -10.36 -4.69
N SER A 135 -5.87 -11.01 -4.83
CA SER A 135 -6.97 -10.91 -3.86
C SER A 135 -6.63 -11.65 -2.57
N LEU A 136 -7.37 -11.34 -1.49
CA LEU A 136 -7.20 -11.99 -0.19
C LEU A 136 -7.31 -13.52 -0.29
N GLU A 137 -8.31 -14.02 -1.03
CA GLU A 137 -8.56 -15.45 -1.22
C GLU A 137 -7.40 -16.17 -1.94
N ALA A 138 -6.61 -15.44 -2.73
CA ALA A 138 -5.49 -15.99 -3.46
C ALA A 138 -4.19 -16.04 -2.62
N VAL A 139 -4.15 -15.40 -1.44
CA VAL A 139 -2.94 -15.32 -0.59
C VAL A 139 -2.54 -16.69 -0.06
N MET A 140 -3.45 -17.43 0.58
CA MET A 140 -3.14 -18.75 1.12
C MET A 140 -2.74 -19.77 0.04
N PRO A 141 -3.47 -19.89 -1.09
CA PRO A 141 -3.01 -20.68 -2.22
C PRO A 141 -1.60 -20.28 -2.68
N HIS A 142 -1.31 -18.98 -2.81
CA HIS A 142 0.02 -18.51 -3.19
C HIS A 142 1.10 -18.99 -2.20
N LEU A 143 0.88 -18.81 -0.89
CA LEU A 143 1.84 -19.24 0.15
C LEU A 143 2.10 -20.74 0.09
N MET A 144 1.07 -21.57 -0.05
CA MET A 144 1.20 -23.02 -0.11
C MET A 144 1.96 -23.51 -1.36
N HIS A 145 1.80 -22.84 -2.49
CA HIS A 145 2.43 -23.26 -3.76
C HIS A 145 3.84 -22.71 -3.93
N THR A 146 4.06 -21.45 -3.55
CA THR A 146 5.33 -20.73 -3.78
C THR A 146 6.27 -20.80 -2.58
N HIS A 147 5.76 -20.85 -1.36
CA HIS A 147 6.53 -20.81 -0.11
C HIS A 147 6.42 -22.12 0.67
N LYS A 148 6.75 -23.25 0.02
CA LYS A 148 6.59 -24.61 0.56
C LYS A 148 7.35 -24.91 1.85
N SER A 149 8.35 -24.11 2.18
CA SER A 149 9.10 -24.22 3.43
C SER A 149 8.33 -23.73 4.65
N ILE A 150 7.26 -22.95 4.46
CA ILE A 150 6.47 -22.45 5.58
C ILE A 150 5.60 -23.58 6.12
N THR A 151 5.93 -24.02 7.33
CA THR A 151 5.17 -25.05 8.04
C THR A 151 3.87 -24.46 8.58
N THR A 152 2.77 -25.22 8.51
CA THR A 152 1.48 -24.85 9.09
C THR A 152 1.14 -25.76 10.27
N LEU A 153 0.88 -25.17 11.44
CA LEU A 153 0.40 -25.88 12.63
C LEU A 153 -1.07 -25.55 12.89
N GLN A 154 -1.82 -26.53 13.39
CA GLN A 154 -3.23 -26.38 13.77
C GLN A 154 -3.34 -26.22 15.28
N GLY A 155 -4.27 -25.36 15.73
CA GLY A 155 -4.55 -25.14 17.14
C GLY A 155 -4.35 -23.69 17.56
N GLU A 156 -5.06 -23.30 18.62
CA GLU A 156 -5.02 -21.96 19.20
C GLU A 156 -3.81 -21.74 20.10
N ASP A 157 -3.21 -22.81 20.65
CA ASP A 157 -2.02 -22.77 21.49
C ASP A 157 -0.95 -23.71 20.93
N ILE A 158 0.17 -23.14 20.48
CA ILE A 158 1.27 -23.87 19.81
C ILE A 158 2.64 -23.37 20.29
N VAL A 159 3.69 -24.09 19.91
CA VAL A 159 5.08 -23.65 20.10
C VAL A 159 5.70 -23.35 18.74
N PHE A 160 6.09 -22.10 18.53
CA PHE A 160 6.90 -21.68 17.40
C PHE A 160 8.38 -21.82 17.75
N LEU A 161 9.05 -22.81 17.15
CA LEU A 161 10.46 -23.10 17.37
C LEU A 161 11.33 -22.40 16.31
N ALA A 162 12.07 -21.37 16.71
CA ALA A 162 13.09 -20.74 15.87
C ALA A 162 14.42 -21.46 16.08
N THR A 163 14.88 -22.18 15.05
CA THR A 163 16.12 -22.96 15.11
C THR A 163 17.33 -22.11 14.76
N ASP A 164 18.47 -22.38 15.41
CA ASP A 164 19.75 -21.72 15.13
C ASP A 164 19.70 -20.18 15.18
N ILE A 165 19.18 -19.62 16.28
CA ILE A 165 19.03 -18.15 16.44
C ILE A 165 20.37 -17.38 16.35
N ASN A 166 21.48 -18.09 16.51
CA ASN A 166 22.85 -17.55 16.52
C ASN A 166 23.46 -17.39 15.12
N LEU A 167 22.75 -17.74 14.05
CA LEU A 167 23.24 -17.57 12.67
C LEU A 167 23.71 -16.11 12.45
N PRO A 168 24.84 -15.86 11.78
CA PRO A 168 25.30 -14.49 11.55
C PRO A 168 24.37 -13.73 10.58
N GLY A 169 24.25 -12.42 10.77
CA GLY A 169 23.49 -11.53 9.90
C GLY A 169 21.97 -11.52 10.15
N ALA A 170 21.23 -10.88 9.25
CA ALA A 170 19.77 -10.80 9.30
C ALA A 170 19.13 -12.13 8.87
N VAL A 171 18.20 -12.64 9.68
CA VAL A 171 17.54 -13.93 9.46
C VAL A 171 16.08 -13.81 9.89
N ASP A 172 15.19 -14.39 9.08
CA ASP A 172 13.76 -14.45 9.34
C ASP A 172 13.31 -15.89 9.57
N TRP A 173 12.52 -16.11 10.61
CA TRP A 173 11.77 -17.34 10.84
C TRP A 173 10.29 -17.07 10.64
N VAL A 174 9.63 -17.96 9.90
CA VAL A 174 8.22 -17.82 9.53
C VAL A 174 7.49 -19.13 9.72
N MET A 175 6.32 -19.08 10.34
CA MET A 175 5.43 -20.21 10.52
C MET A 175 3.98 -19.77 10.33
N MET A 176 3.12 -20.67 9.84
CA MET A 176 1.68 -20.46 9.83
C MET A 176 1.02 -21.19 11.01
N GLN A 177 0.13 -20.49 11.69
CA GLN A 177 -0.80 -21.05 12.68
C GLN A 177 -2.22 -20.97 12.13
N SER A 178 -3.00 -22.04 12.29
CA SER A 178 -4.36 -22.16 11.80
C SER A 178 -5.31 -22.47 12.96
N CYS A 179 -6.23 -21.54 13.24
CA CYS A 179 -7.24 -21.66 14.30
C CYS A 179 -8.44 -20.74 14.00
N PHE A 180 -9.60 -21.01 14.59
CA PHE A 180 -10.83 -20.24 14.40
C PHE A 180 -11.27 -20.05 12.93
N GLY A 181 -10.86 -20.93 12.01
CA GLY A 181 -11.12 -20.78 10.58
C GLY A 181 -10.26 -19.72 9.88
N HIS A 182 -9.23 -19.20 10.55
CA HIS A 182 -8.30 -18.20 10.06
C HIS A 182 -6.86 -18.70 10.07
N HIS A 183 -6.01 -18.03 9.30
CA HIS A 183 -4.59 -18.30 9.23
C HIS A 183 -3.80 -17.10 9.72
N PHE A 184 -2.86 -17.35 10.62
CA PHE A 184 -1.99 -16.35 11.23
C PHE A 184 -0.56 -16.67 10.89
N MET A 185 0.17 -15.72 10.32
CA MET A 185 1.60 -15.86 10.07
C MET A 185 2.36 -15.31 11.26
N LEU A 186 3.20 -16.16 11.84
CA LEU A 186 4.12 -15.85 12.91
C LEU A 186 5.46 -15.47 12.29
N VAL A 187 6.00 -14.32 12.68
CA VAL A 187 7.27 -13.82 12.17
C VAL A 187 8.18 -13.55 13.35
N LEU A 188 9.39 -14.10 13.32
CA LEU A 188 10.52 -13.68 14.13
C LEU A 188 11.59 -13.15 13.18
N GLU A 189 11.85 -11.85 13.23
CA GLU A 189 12.88 -11.19 12.42
C GLU A 189 14.06 -10.81 13.30
N LYS A 190 15.27 -11.20 12.90
CA LYS A 190 16.51 -10.75 13.52
C LYS A 190 17.14 -9.67 12.67
N GLN A 191 17.30 -8.49 13.24
CA GLN A 191 18.00 -7.36 12.63
C GLN A 191 19.31 -7.07 13.34
N GLU A 192 20.32 -6.65 12.58
CA GLU A 192 21.56 -6.10 13.10
C GLU A 192 21.53 -4.57 12.93
N LYS A 193 21.37 -3.83 14.04
CA LYS A 193 21.25 -2.36 13.98
C LYS A 193 22.61 -1.68 13.78
N PHE A 194 23.63 -2.20 14.45
CA PHE A 194 25.03 -1.79 14.38
C PHE A 194 25.89 -2.97 14.85
N GLU A 195 27.19 -2.95 14.56
CA GLU A 195 28.09 -4.09 14.78
C GLU A 195 27.93 -4.69 16.19
N GLY A 196 27.52 -5.96 16.25
CA GLY A 196 27.36 -6.71 17.51
C GLY A 196 26.05 -6.44 18.26
N HIS A 197 25.17 -5.57 17.77
CA HIS A 197 23.88 -5.25 18.39
C HIS A 197 22.73 -5.83 17.57
N GLN A 198 22.41 -7.09 17.90
CA GLN A 198 21.30 -7.83 17.32
C GLN A 198 20.02 -7.62 18.12
N GLN A 199 18.92 -7.39 17.42
CA GLN A 199 17.57 -7.32 17.98
C GLN A 199 16.63 -8.28 17.26
N PHE A 200 15.77 -8.91 18.04
CA PHE A 200 14.72 -9.81 17.59
C PHE A 200 13.37 -9.11 17.71
N TYR A 201 12.54 -9.28 16.68
CA TYR A 201 11.18 -8.74 16.60
C TYR A 201 10.24 -9.90 16.32
N ALA A 202 9.34 -10.20 17.26
CA ALA A 202 8.35 -11.25 17.11
C ALA A 202 6.94 -10.64 17.01
N ILE A 203 6.24 -10.95 15.92
CA ILE A 203 4.92 -10.39 15.62
C ILE A 203 4.01 -11.43 14.94
N VAL A 204 2.70 -11.28 15.12
CA VAL A 204 1.68 -12.10 14.49
C VAL A 204 0.87 -11.25 13.53
N GLN A 205 0.71 -11.74 12.30
CA GLN A 205 -0.17 -11.15 11.30
C GLN A 205 -1.29 -12.10 10.89
N LEU A 206 -2.52 -11.59 10.77
CA LEU A 206 -3.68 -12.31 10.25
C LEU A 206 -3.70 -12.23 8.72
N ILE A 207 -3.85 -13.38 8.05
CA ILE A 207 -4.23 -13.46 6.64
C ILE A 207 -5.73 -13.12 6.54
N GLY A 208 -6.02 -11.82 6.56
CA GLY A 208 -7.38 -11.29 6.64
C GLY A 208 -7.39 -9.77 6.65
N THR A 209 -8.59 -9.20 6.78
CA THR A 209 -8.81 -7.75 6.87
C THR A 209 -8.47 -7.21 8.26
N ARG A 210 -8.32 -5.88 8.37
CA ARG A 210 -8.13 -5.19 9.65
C ARG A 210 -9.29 -5.46 10.63
N LYS A 211 -10.53 -5.37 10.15
CA LYS A 211 -11.72 -5.62 10.96
C LYS A 211 -11.76 -7.06 11.53
N GLN A 212 -11.33 -8.04 10.73
CA GLN A 212 -11.20 -9.42 11.22
C GLN A 212 -10.07 -9.53 12.27
N ALA A 213 -8.97 -8.81 12.08
CA ALA A 213 -7.83 -8.84 13.00
C ALA A 213 -8.20 -8.31 14.40
N GLU A 214 -9.05 -7.27 14.45
CA GLU A 214 -9.60 -6.70 15.68
C GLU A 214 -10.42 -7.70 16.53
N SER A 215 -10.86 -8.82 15.94
CA SER A 215 -11.60 -9.88 16.64
C SER A 215 -10.70 -10.86 17.42
N PHE A 216 -9.38 -10.68 17.37
CA PHE A 216 -8.41 -11.61 17.96
C PHE A 216 -7.37 -10.89 18.82
N ILE A 217 -6.84 -11.61 19.81
CA ILE A 217 -5.64 -11.26 20.58
C ILE A 217 -4.68 -12.43 20.49
N TYR A 218 -3.41 -12.13 20.23
CA TYR A 218 -2.32 -13.11 20.32
C TYR A 218 -1.48 -12.83 21.57
N ARG A 219 -0.94 -13.89 22.17
CA ARG A 219 0.12 -13.84 23.18
C ARG A 219 1.35 -14.55 22.65
N LEU A 220 2.51 -13.89 22.71
CA LEU A 220 3.82 -14.49 22.54
C LEU A 220 4.50 -14.60 23.89
N GLU A 221 5.02 -15.77 24.24
CA GLU A 221 5.65 -16.00 25.53
C GLU A 221 6.96 -16.79 25.38
N LEU A 222 8.04 -16.23 25.95
CA LEU A 222 9.32 -16.91 26.15
C LEU A 222 9.39 -17.43 27.58
N ASN A 223 9.66 -18.72 27.72
CA ASN A 223 9.74 -19.40 29.01
C ASN A 223 11.15 -19.91 29.27
N GLY A 224 11.69 -19.57 30.44
CA GLY A 224 13.03 -19.98 30.87
C GLY A 224 13.02 -20.37 32.33
N SER A 225 14.15 -20.84 32.86
CA SER A 225 14.23 -21.25 34.26
C SER A 225 13.89 -20.09 35.20
N ARG A 226 12.72 -20.18 35.86
CA ARG A 226 12.17 -19.16 36.78
C ARG A 226 11.96 -17.78 36.16
N ARG A 227 11.81 -17.70 34.84
CA ARG A 227 11.68 -16.44 34.10
C ARG A 227 10.67 -16.59 32.97
N ARG A 228 9.95 -15.50 32.70
CA ARG A 228 8.94 -15.43 31.65
C ARG A 228 8.93 -14.03 31.06
N LEU A 229 8.92 -13.93 29.74
CA LEU A 229 8.69 -12.69 29.00
C LEU A 229 7.45 -12.91 28.14
N ALA A 230 6.45 -12.05 28.26
CA ALA A 230 5.20 -12.16 27.52
C ALA A 230 4.82 -10.84 26.87
N TRP A 231 4.24 -10.92 25.68
CA TRP A 231 3.65 -9.81 24.93
C TRP A 231 2.27 -10.22 24.43
N GLU A 232 1.29 -9.37 24.62
CA GLU A 232 -0.08 -9.57 24.13
C GLU A 232 -0.49 -8.36 23.28
N ALA A 233 -1.04 -8.63 22.10
CA ALA A 233 -1.55 -7.58 21.20
C ALA A 233 -2.60 -8.14 20.23
N THR A 234 -3.26 -7.24 19.50
CA THR A 234 -4.10 -7.59 18.35
C THR A 234 -3.20 -7.93 17.16
N PRO A 235 -3.46 -9.01 16.40
CA PRO A 235 -2.66 -9.34 15.23
C PRO A 235 -2.77 -8.23 14.17
N ARG A 236 -1.69 -8.00 13.42
CA ARG A 236 -1.74 -7.06 12.29
C ARG A 236 -2.44 -7.70 11.10
N SER A 237 -3.19 -6.92 10.31
CA SER A 237 -3.69 -7.43 9.02
C SER A 237 -2.54 -7.46 8.01
N ILE A 238 -2.51 -8.46 7.13
CA ILE A 238 -1.61 -8.45 5.96
C ILE A 238 -1.82 -7.24 5.03
N HIS A 239 -2.94 -6.51 5.17
CA HIS A 239 -3.16 -5.27 4.45
C HIS A 239 -2.25 -4.14 4.95
N GLU A 240 -2.06 -4.05 6.27
CA GLU A 240 -1.17 -3.09 6.92
C GLU A 240 0.29 -3.55 6.83
N GLY A 241 0.51 -4.87 6.83
CA GLY A 241 1.83 -5.48 6.93
C GLY A 241 2.45 -5.28 8.32
N ILE A 242 3.75 -5.60 8.43
CA ILE A 242 4.47 -5.60 9.71
C ILE A 242 5.62 -4.60 9.77
N ALA A 243 6.02 -4.00 8.65
CA ALA A 243 7.20 -3.14 8.58
C ALA A 243 7.10 -1.91 9.50
N SER A 244 5.95 -1.25 9.53
CA SER A 244 5.69 -0.11 10.41
C SER A 244 5.65 -0.52 11.89
N ALA A 245 5.10 -1.69 12.22
CA ALA A 245 5.07 -2.22 13.57
C ALA A 245 6.49 -2.51 14.09
N ILE A 246 7.33 -3.14 13.27
CA ILE A 246 8.74 -3.41 13.59
C ILE A 246 9.52 -2.10 13.76
N LEU A 247 9.35 -1.14 12.85
CA LEU A 247 10.02 0.16 12.92
C LEU A 247 9.67 0.92 14.21
N ASN A 248 8.41 0.85 14.65
CA ASN A 248 7.92 1.52 15.84
C ASN A 248 8.09 0.70 17.13
N SER A 249 8.69 -0.49 17.07
CA SER A 249 8.80 -1.44 18.19
C SER A 249 7.44 -1.80 18.81
N ASP A 250 6.39 -1.85 17.98
CA ASP A 250 5.03 -2.26 18.36
C ASP A 250 4.85 -3.78 18.15
N CYS A 251 5.70 -4.54 18.82
CA CYS A 251 5.72 -6.00 18.83
C CYS A 251 6.60 -6.50 20.00
N LEU A 252 6.76 -7.83 20.15
CA LEU A 252 7.69 -8.37 21.13
C LEU A 252 9.12 -8.14 20.65
N VAL A 253 9.85 -7.27 21.36
CA VAL A 253 11.25 -6.94 21.05
C VAL A 253 12.18 -7.40 22.16
N PHE A 254 13.29 -8.04 21.79
CA PHE A 254 14.33 -8.45 22.74
C PHE A 254 15.71 -8.51 22.06
N ASP A 255 16.78 -8.38 22.84
CA ASP A 255 18.14 -8.48 22.34
C ASP A 255 18.66 -9.93 22.36
N ALA A 256 19.84 -10.15 21.80
CA ALA A 256 20.48 -11.46 21.80
C ALA A 256 20.72 -12.02 23.22
N ASN A 257 21.02 -11.16 24.21
CA ASN A 257 21.25 -11.60 25.58
C ASN A 257 19.98 -12.22 26.18
N ILE A 258 18.83 -11.56 25.98
CA ILE A 258 17.52 -12.06 26.39
C ILE A 258 17.21 -13.36 25.64
N ALA A 259 17.45 -13.42 24.32
CA ALA A 259 17.22 -14.62 23.53
C ALA A 259 18.00 -15.83 24.10
N HIS A 260 19.27 -15.63 24.47
CA HIS A 260 20.11 -16.67 25.08
C HIS A 260 19.63 -17.15 26.47
N LEU A 261 18.92 -16.31 27.23
CA LEU A 261 18.33 -16.73 28.52
C LEU A 261 17.14 -17.68 28.35
N PHE A 262 16.50 -17.66 27.18
CA PHE A 262 15.31 -18.44 26.86
C PHE A 262 15.55 -19.57 25.85
N ALA A 263 16.70 -19.56 25.15
CA ALA A 263 17.04 -20.57 24.17
C ALA A 263 17.63 -21.83 24.82
N ASP A 264 17.35 -22.99 24.22
CA ASP A 264 17.98 -24.27 24.53
C ASP A 264 18.70 -24.80 23.29
N ASN A 265 20.00 -25.09 23.43
CA ASN A 265 20.88 -25.53 22.34
C ASN A 265 20.79 -24.67 21.06
N GLY A 266 20.65 -23.35 21.21
CA GLY A 266 20.55 -22.41 20.08
C GLY A 266 19.16 -22.35 19.43
N ASN A 267 18.16 -23.04 19.97
CA ASN A 267 16.78 -22.98 19.52
C ASN A 267 15.93 -22.17 20.51
N LEU A 268 15.09 -21.27 20.00
CA LEU A 268 14.19 -20.46 20.81
C LEU A 268 12.76 -20.94 20.62
N GLY A 269 12.16 -21.46 21.69
CA GLY A 269 10.74 -21.81 21.72
C GLY A 269 9.89 -20.60 22.14
N ILE A 270 8.96 -20.20 21.30
CA ILE A 270 7.99 -19.14 21.58
C ILE A 270 6.62 -19.79 21.68
N ASN A 271 6.00 -19.74 22.86
CA ASN A 271 4.62 -20.16 23.01
C ASN A 271 3.73 -19.10 22.37
N VAL A 272 2.83 -19.54 21.49
CA VAL A 272 1.92 -18.67 20.75
C VAL A 272 0.50 -19.10 21.01
N THR A 273 -0.25 -18.24 21.70
CA THR A 273 -1.66 -18.44 21.98
C THR A 273 -2.48 -17.41 21.22
N ILE A 274 -3.51 -17.83 20.48
CA ILE A 274 -4.47 -16.95 19.81
C ILE A 274 -5.83 -17.15 20.48
N SER A 275 -6.53 -16.05 20.74
CA SER A 275 -7.85 -16.06 21.35
C SER A 275 -8.75 -15.05 20.67
N MET A 276 -10.07 -15.28 20.71
CA MET A 276 -11.04 -14.30 20.25
C MET A 276 -11.23 -13.22 21.32
N THR A 277 -11.32 -11.95 20.92
CA THR A 277 -11.76 -10.87 21.81
C THR A 277 -13.19 -11.17 22.23
N MET A 278 -13.47 -11.33 23.53
CA MET A 278 -14.86 -11.48 23.96
C MET A 278 -15.63 -10.18 23.66
N ASP A 279 -16.67 -10.28 22.82
CA ASP A 279 -17.64 -9.20 22.62
C ASP A 279 -18.20 -8.82 24.00
N THR A 280 -17.80 -7.65 24.49
CA THR A 280 -18.55 -6.96 25.54
C THR A 280 -19.82 -6.45 24.89
N ARG A 281 -20.86 -7.30 24.91
CA ARG A 281 -22.24 -6.90 24.61
C ARG A 281 -22.72 -5.80 25.55
#